data_AF-A0A1X7E8T2-F1
#
_entry.id   AF-A0A1X7E8T2-F1
#
_cell.length_a   1.000
_cell.length_b   1.000
_cell.length_c   1.000
_cell.angle_alpha   90.00
_cell.angle_beta   90.00
_cell.angle_gamma   90.00
#
_symmetry.space_group_name_H-M   'P 1'
#
loop_
_entity.id
_entity.type
_entity.pdbx_description
1 polymer ?
#
loop_
_entity_poly.entity_id
_entity_poly.type
_entity_poly.pdbx_seq_one_letter_code
_entity_poly.pdbx_strand_id
1 'polypeptide(L)'
;MTTGGAGRAGTARDGAGRAAAAASVAAVLTGLLAGCAAPTAPSSPSSAPSLSSSPTPPEALCTRLVVHWAREVLGGGTYGDYQSMGLSDGQYEILRAVVDEARAERKRRGADAADELIRREARTGCAAWYRSGGPGTGAWR
;
A
#
# COMPACT_ATOMS: atom_id res chain seq x y z
N MET A 1 -18.22 51.07 -33.87
CA MET A 1 -16.79 50.97 -34.25
C MET A 1 -16.49 49.49 -34.47
N THR A 2 -16.03 49.18 -35.67
CA THR A 2 -15.74 47.85 -36.20
C THR A 2 -14.22 47.62 -36.13
N THR A 3 -13.80 46.43 -35.71
CA THR A 3 -12.59 45.64 -36.08
C THR A 3 -12.56 44.44 -35.10
N GLY A 4 -12.74 43.17 -35.49
CA GLY A 4 -11.81 42.30 -36.25
C GLY A 4 -10.82 41.65 -35.26
N GLY A 5 -10.58 40.34 -35.13
CA GLY A 5 -10.94 39.13 -35.87
C GLY A 5 -9.88 38.04 -35.55
N ALA A 6 -10.27 36.76 -35.67
CA ALA A 6 -9.46 35.52 -35.82
C ALA A 6 -8.42 35.17 -34.72
N GLY A 7 -8.31 33.95 -34.21
CA GLY A 7 -8.56 32.63 -34.79
C GLY A 7 -7.27 31.82 -34.70
N ARG A 8 -7.27 30.69 -33.99
CA ARG A 8 -6.25 29.64 -34.16
C ARG A 8 -6.90 28.26 -34.01
N ALA A 9 -7.20 27.68 -35.16
CA ALA A 9 -7.31 26.25 -35.35
C ALA A 9 -5.89 25.65 -35.43
N GLY A 10 -5.71 24.48 -34.84
CA GLY A 10 -4.51 23.66 -34.95
C GLY A 10 -4.91 22.20 -34.95
N THR A 11 -5.23 21.69 -36.14
CA THR A 11 -5.38 20.27 -36.46
C THR A 11 -4.02 19.58 -36.55
N ALA A 12 -3.93 18.33 -36.10
CA ALA A 12 -3.31 17.19 -36.81
C ALA A 12 -2.85 16.13 -35.79
N ARG A 13 -3.52 14.98 -35.79
CA ARG A 13 -2.93 13.71 -35.38
C ARG A 13 -3.36 12.67 -36.40
N ASP A 14 -2.56 12.56 -37.45
CA ASP A 14 -2.51 11.38 -38.32
C ASP A 14 -1.27 10.56 -37.94
N GLY A 15 -1.42 9.25 -37.88
CA GLY A 15 -0.33 8.33 -37.59
C GLY A 15 -0.79 6.91 -37.32
N ALA A 16 -1.32 6.26 -38.35
CA ALA A 16 -1.58 4.83 -38.38
C ALA A 16 -0.27 4.02 -38.32
N GLY A 17 -0.27 2.93 -37.54
CA GLY A 17 0.82 1.94 -37.46
C GLY A 17 0.26 0.54 -37.23
N ARG A 18 0.44 -0.32 -38.22
CA ARG A 18 -0.08 -1.68 -38.38
C ARG A 18 0.66 -2.75 -37.55
N ALA A 19 -0.06 -3.87 -37.37
CA ALA A 19 0.39 -5.27 -37.46
C ALA A 19 1.05 -5.94 -36.24
N ALA A 20 0.28 -6.88 -35.68
CA ALA A 20 0.56 -8.32 -35.51
C ALA A 20 1.98 -8.75 -35.08
N ALA A 21 2.05 -9.43 -33.93
CA ALA A 21 2.83 -10.66 -33.80
C ALA A 21 2.32 -11.50 -32.62
N ALA A 22 1.95 -12.74 -32.93
CA ALA A 22 1.66 -13.79 -31.98
C ALA A 22 2.95 -14.23 -31.27
N ALA A 23 2.85 -14.56 -29.98
CA ALA A 23 3.85 -15.37 -29.30
C ALA A 23 3.16 -16.17 -28.17
N SER A 24 2.45 -17.22 -28.57
CA SER A 24 2.01 -18.28 -27.68
C SER A 24 3.24 -19.10 -27.29
N VAL A 25 3.73 -18.94 -26.05
CA VAL A 25 4.77 -19.82 -25.51
C VAL A 25 4.12 -20.78 -24.51
N ALA A 26 4.13 -22.05 -24.90
CA ALA A 26 3.68 -23.19 -24.12
C ALA A 26 4.59 -23.43 -22.91
N ALA A 27 4.01 -23.80 -21.78
CA ALA A 27 4.71 -24.51 -20.73
C ALA A 27 3.79 -25.60 -20.17
N VAL A 28 3.90 -26.79 -20.77
CA VAL A 28 3.40 -28.05 -20.20
C VAL A 28 4.39 -28.45 -19.11
N LEU A 29 3.96 -28.48 -17.86
CA LEU A 29 4.71 -29.08 -16.76
C LEU A 29 3.86 -30.18 -16.12
N THR A 30 3.97 -31.37 -16.72
CA THR A 30 3.60 -32.64 -16.11
C THR A 30 4.65 -32.98 -15.06
N GLY A 31 4.28 -32.96 -13.78
CA GLY A 31 5.13 -33.37 -12.68
C GLY A 31 4.37 -34.31 -11.75
N LEU A 32 4.35 -35.61 -12.08
CA LEU A 32 4.03 -36.67 -11.11
C LEU A 32 5.22 -36.80 -10.17
N LEU A 33 5.02 -36.50 -8.89
CA LEU A 33 5.89 -36.99 -7.83
C LEU A 33 5.08 -37.88 -6.90
N ALA A 34 5.20 -39.18 -7.20
CA ALA A 34 4.91 -40.25 -6.28
C ALA A 34 5.90 -40.21 -5.10
N GLY A 35 5.38 -40.49 -3.91
CA GLY A 35 6.15 -41.07 -2.81
C GLY A 35 6.85 -40.08 -1.87
N CYS A 36 6.33 -39.98 -0.65
CA CYS A 36 7.16 -40.29 0.49
C CYS A 36 6.30 -40.91 1.60
N ALA A 37 6.66 -42.15 1.94
CA ALA A 37 6.09 -42.91 3.04
C ALA A 37 6.27 -42.16 4.36
N ALA A 38 5.32 -42.37 5.27
CA ALA A 38 5.35 -41.83 6.62
C ALA A 38 6.64 -42.26 7.37
N PRO A 39 7.31 -41.34 8.10
CA PRO A 39 8.45 -41.69 8.93
C PRO A 39 7.99 -42.36 10.23
N THR A 40 8.34 -43.63 10.45
CA THR A 40 8.33 -44.24 11.78
C THR A 40 9.75 -44.22 12.36
N ALA A 41 10.04 -43.21 13.18
CA ALA A 41 11.10 -43.24 14.17
C ALA A 41 10.55 -42.62 15.47
N PRO A 42 10.68 -43.28 16.63
CA PRO A 42 10.37 -42.65 17.91
C PRO A 42 11.45 -41.64 18.25
N SER A 43 11.27 -40.40 17.82
CA SER A 43 12.10 -39.27 18.25
C SER A 43 11.68 -38.88 19.67
N SER A 44 12.59 -39.06 20.62
CA SER A 44 12.53 -38.46 21.95
C SER A 44 12.10 -36.99 21.85
N PRO A 45 11.21 -36.48 22.74
CA PRO A 45 10.88 -35.07 22.76
C PRO A 45 12.10 -34.29 23.25
N SER A 46 12.99 -33.95 22.33
CA SER A 46 13.95 -32.88 22.54
C SER A 46 13.12 -31.60 22.51
N SER A 47 12.80 -31.09 23.70
CA SER A 47 12.09 -29.83 23.88
C SER A 47 12.87 -28.70 23.23
N ALA A 48 12.59 -28.43 21.96
CA ALA A 48 13.04 -27.22 21.31
C ALA A 48 12.41 -26.04 22.06
N PRO A 49 13.19 -25.00 22.43
CA PRO A 49 12.60 -23.80 23.01
C PRO A 49 11.62 -23.22 22.00
N SER A 50 10.33 -23.24 22.35
CA SER A 50 9.30 -22.57 21.57
C SER A 50 9.54 -21.08 21.66
N LEU A 51 10.19 -20.51 20.64
CA LEU A 51 10.30 -19.07 20.45
C LEU A 51 8.88 -18.53 20.32
N SER A 52 8.34 -18.01 21.41
CA SER A 52 7.00 -17.43 21.45
C SER A 52 7.02 -16.11 20.69
N SER A 53 6.82 -16.18 19.38
CA SER A 53 6.53 -15.01 18.54
C SER A 53 5.19 -14.43 19.00
N SER A 54 5.22 -13.45 19.90
CA SER A 54 4.02 -12.73 20.28
C SER A 54 3.46 -12.02 19.05
N PRO A 55 2.15 -12.10 18.78
CA PRO A 55 1.55 -11.43 17.63
C PRO A 55 1.77 -9.92 17.76
N THR A 56 2.12 -9.26 16.64
CA THR A 56 2.19 -7.79 16.62
C THR A 56 0.80 -7.24 16.93
N PRO A 57 0.65 -6.27 17.86
CA PRO A 57 -0.61 -5.58 18.06
C PRO A 57 -1.12 -4.94 16.75
N PRO A 58 -2.44 -4.99 16.48
CA PRO A 58 -2.99 -4.54 15.20
C PRO A 58 -2.79 -3.02 14.98
N GLU A 59 -2.79 -2.21 16.05
CA GLU A 59 -2.47 -0.79 15.99
C GLU A 59 -1.01 -0.53 15.56
N ALA A 60 -0.07 -1.38 15.99
CA ALA A 60 1.32 -1.25 15.60
C ALA A 60 1.55 -1.64 14.13
N LEU A 61 0.77 -2.60 13.61
CA LEU A 61 0.75 -2.90 12.18
C LEU A 61 0.19 -1.71 11.38
N CYS A 62 -0.94 -1.14 11.81
CA CYS A 62 -1.51 0.07 11.21
C CYS A 62 -0.48 1.21 11.14
N THR A 63 0.22 1.49 12.25
CA THR A 63 1.23 2.55 12.27
C THR A 63 2.34 2.30 11.24
N ARG A 64 2.82 1.07 11.11
CA ARG A 64 3.86 0.73 10.11
C ARG A 64 3.37 0.96 8.67
N LEU A 65 2.15 0.53 8.36
CA LEU A 65 1.57 0.69 7.03
C LEU A 65 1.35 2.17 6.69
N VAL A 66 0.76 2.95 7.60
CA VAL A 66 0.53 4.38 7.40
C VAL A 66 1.84 5.14 7.22
N VAL A 67 2.86 4.87 8.06
CA VAL A 67 4.18 5.51 7.94
C VAL A 67 4.83 5.17 6.60
N HIS A 68 4.78 3.90 6.17
CA HIS A 68 5.36 3.48 4.91
C HIS A 68 4.74 4.23 3.72
N TRP A 69 3.41 4.22 3.63
CA TRP A 69 2.70 4.84 2.52
C TRP A 69 2.76 6.37 2.54
N ALA A 70 2.79 6.99 3.73
CA ALA A 70 2.96 8.43 3.84
C ALA A 70 4.31 8.87 3.26
N ARG A 71 5.37 8.11 3.50
CA ARG A 71 6.70 8.35 2.92
C ARG A 71 6.70 8.20 1.41
N GLU A 72 6.08 7.14 0.89
CA GLU A 72 5.96 6.94 -0.56
C GLU A 72 5.23 8.10 -1.25
N VAL A 73 4.07 8.49 -0.72
CA VAL A 73 3.28 9.60 -1.29
C VAL A 73 4.01 10.94 -1.21
N LEU A 74 4.81 11.17 -0.16
CA LEU A 74 5.63 12.39 -0.06
C LEU A 74 6.90 12.33 -0.93
N GLY A 75 7.37 11.14 -1.27
CA GLY A 75 8.51 10.89 -2.16
C GLY A 75 8.23 11.15 -3.64
N GLY A 76 6.99 11.52 -4.00
CA GLY A 76 6.54 11.73 -5.36
C GLY A 76 5.62 10.62 -5.88
N GLY A 77 5.34 9.60 -5.06
CA GLY A 77 4.33 8.59 -5.34
C GLY A 77 2.91 9.16 -5.33
N THR A 78 1.98 8.39 -5.90
CA THR A 78 0.54 8.68 -5.84
C THR A 78 -0.13 7.75 -4.83
N TYR A 79 -1.35 8.09 -4.43
CA TYR A 79 -2.16 7.14 -3.70
C TYR A 79 -2.53 5.97 -4.62
N GLY A 80 -2.30 4.74 -4.17
CA GLY A 80 -3.03 3.59 -4.69
C GLY A 80 -4.46 3.57 -4.18
N ASP A 81 -5.27 2.66 -4.69
CA ASP A 81 -6.49 2.28 -3.98
C ASP A 81 -6.14 1.58 -2.66
N TYR A 82 -6.99 1.73 -1.65
CA TYR A 82 -6.70 1.25 -0.31
C TYR A 82 -6.48 -0.27 -0.24
N GLN A 83 -7.11 -1.05 -1.15
CA GLN A 83 -6.95 -2.50 -1.23
C GLN A 83 -5.56 -2.88 -1.75
N SER A 84 -5.10 -2.25 -2.84
CA SER A 84 -3.75 -2.44 -3.37
C SER A 84 -2.66 -2.04 -2.37
N MET A 85 -2.96 -1.10 -1.47
CA MET A 85 -2.06 -0.66 -0.40
C MET A 85 -2.10 -1.56 0.85
N GLY A 86 -2.98 -2.55 0.89
CA GLY A 86 -3.19 -3.41 2.06
C GLY A 86 -3.75 -2.66 3.28
N LEU A 87 -4.42 -1.54 3.04
CA LEU A 87 -5.05 -0.72 4.07
C LEU A 87 -6.54 -1.06 4.14
N SER A 88 -7.15 -1.00 5.32
CA SER A 88 -8.60 -0.87 5.42
C SER A 88 -9.02 0.59 5.17
N ASP A 89 -10.30 0.83 4.88
CA ASP A 89 -10.85 2.17 4.67
C ASP A 89 -10.46 3.16 5.80
N GLY A 90 -10.68 2.77 7.06
CA GLY A 90 -10.28 3.61 8.21
C GLY A 90 -8.77 3.88 8.31
N GLN A 91 -7.91 2.95 7.89
CA GLN A 91 -6.46 3.18 7.86
C GLN A 91 -6.06 4.12 6.72
N TYR A 92 -6.77 4.03 5.59
CA TYR A 92 -6.60 4.92 4.46
C TYR A 92 -6.99 6.36 4.83
N GLU A 93 -8.06 6.56 5.59
CA GLU A 93 -8.41 7.89 6.11
C GLU A 93 -7.33 8.49 7.01
N ILE A 94 -6.78 7.68 7.92
CA ILE A 94 -5.63 8.09 8.75
C ILE A 94 -4.45 8.48 7.86
N LEU A 95 -4.13 7.67 6.84
CA LEU A 95 -3.06 7.98 5.89
C LEU A 95 -3.28 9.33 5.20
N ARG A 96 -4.49 9.60 4.69
CA ARG A 96 -4.78 10.86 3.98
C ARG A 96 -4.59 12.07 4.88
N ALA A 97 -5.07 12.01 6.13
CA ALA A 97 -4.89 13.06 7.12
C ALA A 97 -3.40 13.29 7.43
N VAL A 98 -2.65 12.22 7.72
CA VAL A 98 -1.22 12.29 8.03
C VAL A 98 -0.42 12.89 6.86
N VAL A 99 -0.71 12.50 5.62
CA VAL A 99 -0.01 13.04 4.44
C VAL A 99 -0.32 14.52 4.25
N ASP A 100 -1.56 14.96 4.46
CA ASP A 100 -1.92 16.38 4.34
C ASP A 100 -1.13 17.24 5.35
N GLU A 101 -1.12 16.83 6.62
CA GLU A 101 -0.36 17.51 7.67
C GLU A 101 1.15 17.47 7.40
N ALA A 102 1.68 16.34 6.95
CA ALA A 102 3.09 16.19 6.63
C ALA A 102 3.51 17.05 5.42
N ARG A 103 2.63 17.25 4.42
CA ARG A 103 2.88 18.18 3.31
C ARG A 103 2.98 19.62 3.81
N ALA A 104 2.10 20.01 4.73
CA ALA A 104 2.16 21.32 5.36
C ALA A 104 3.45 21.49 6.18
N GLU A 105 3.80 20.50 7.00
CA GLU A 105 5.01 20.54 7.82
C GLU A 105 6.28 20.55 6.98
N ARG A 106 6.33 19.78 5.90
CA ARG A 106 7.46 19.76 4.97
C ARG A 106 7.74 21.13 4.38
N LYS A 107 6.68 21.87 4.00
CA LYS A 107 6.79 23.24 3.49
C LYS A 107 7.30 24.21 4.55
N ARG A 108 6.93 24.01 5.82
CA ARG A 108 7.29 24.90 6.94
C ARG A 108 8.68 24.64 7.50
N ARG A 109 9.06 23.37 7.67
CA ARG A 109 10.21 22.96 8.49
C ARG A 109 11.11 21.90 7.82
N GLY A 110 10.81 21.51 6.58
CA GLY A 110 11.64 20.57 5.82
C GLY A 110 11.25 19.10 6.00
N ALA A 111 12.01 18.22 5.33
CA ALA A 111 11.68 16.80 5.21
C ALA A 111 11.76 16.03 6.53
N ASP A 112 12.76 16.31 7.37
CA ASP A 112 12.95 15.59 8.63
C ASP A 112 11.82 15.87 9.63
N ALA A 113 11.37 17.12 9.70
CA ALA A 113 10.23 17.52 10.52
C ALA A 113 8.93 16.85 10.05
N ALA A 114 8.76 16.70 8.73
CA ALA A 114 7.62 15.97 8.18
C ALA A 114 7.70 14.47 8.51
N ASP A 115 8.87 13.84 8.44
CA ASP A 115 9.03 12.43 8.80
C ASP A 115 8.76 12.18 10.29
N GLU A 116 9.19 13.09 11.17
CA GLU A 116 8.85 13.04 12.59
C GLU A 116 7.33 13.17 12.82
N LEU A 117 6.68 14.12 12.13
CA LEU A 117 5.23 14.29 12.19
C LEU A 117 4.52 13.01 11.75
N ILE A 118 4.91 12.41 10.63
CA ILE A 118 4.32 11.17 10.11
C ILE A 118 4.34 10.07 11.17
N ARG A 119 5.49 9.84 11.81
CA ARG A 119 5.63 8.79 12.84
C ARG A 119 4.73 9.05 14.05
N ARG A 120 4.62 10.31 14.49
CA ARG A 120 3.80 10.69 15.63
C ARG A 120 2.32 10.58 15.32
N GLU A 121 1.86 11.19 14.23
CA GLU A 121 0.44 11.24 13.89
C GLU A 121 -0.10 9.86 13.45
N ALA A 122 0.70 9.06 12.74
CA ALA A 122 0.31 7.68 12.43
C ALA A 122 0.12 6.84 13.70
N ARG A 123 0.99 7.01 14.71
CA ARG A 123 0.86 6.31 16.00
C ARG A 123 -0.39 6.77 16.74
N THR A 124 -0.60 8.08 16.84
CA THR A 124 -1.77 8.67 17.52
C THR A 124 -3.08 8.25 16.85
N GLY A 125 -3.17 8.39 15.53
CA GLY A 125 -4.36 8.06 14.75
C GLY A 125 -4.70 6.57 14.81
N CYS A 126 -3.72 5.68 14.59
CA CYS A 126 -3.95 4.24 14.69
C CYS A 126 -4.37 3.81 16.10
N ALA A 127 -3.72 4.34 17.15
CA ALA A 127 -4.10 4.03 18.52
C ALA A 127 -5.52 4.53 18.84
N ALA A 128 -5.90 5.72 18.38
CA ALA A 128 -7.25 6.24 18.55
C ALA A 128 -8.29 5.38 17.84
N TRP A 129 -8.03 5.01 16.58
CA TRP A 129 -8.96 4.23 15.77
C TRP A 129 -9.20 2.82 16.30
N TYR A 130 -8.16 2.13 16.79
CA TYR A 130 -8.33 0.82 17.43
C TYR A 130 -9.01 0.91 18.79
N ARG A 131 -8.79 2.00 19.56
CA ARG A 131 -9.56 2.24 20.80
C ARG A 131 -11.05 2.48 20.52
N SER A 132 -11.41 3.06 19.38
CA SER A 132 -12.82 3.24 18.98
C SER A 132 -13.43 2.00 18.29
N GLY A 133 -12.71 0.88 18.24
CA GLY A 133 -13.22 -0.41 17.74
C GLY A 133 -12.67 -0.84 16.38
N GLY A 134 -11.76 -0.08 15.77
CA GLY A 134 -10.96 -0.53 14.62
C GLY A 134 -11.78 -0.96 13.39
N PRO A 135 -11.21 -1.82 12.52
CA PRO A 135 -11.90 -2.31 11.34
C PRO A 135 -13.07 -3.22 11.76
N GLY A 136 -14.30 -2.78 11.50
CA GLY A 136 -15.54 -3.48 11.88
C GLY A 136 -16.62 -2.61 12.52
N THR A 137 -16.31 -1.34 12.81
CA THR A 137 -17.26 -0.35 13.39
C THR A 137 -17.83 0.66 12.39
N GLY A 138 -17.45 0.59 11.11
CA GLY A 138 -17.99 1.42 10.03
C GLY A 138 -19.15 0.75 9.29
N ALA A 139 -19.92 1.54 8.53
CA ALA A 139 -21.20 1.21 7.88
C ALA A 139 -21.24 -0.01 6.92
N TRP A 140 -20.14 -0.73 6.76
CA TRP A 140 -20.08 -1.97 6.00
C TRP A 140 -20.30 -3.17 6.95
N ARG A 141 -21.59 -3.46 7.19
CA ARG A 141 -22.08 -4.82 7.47
C ARG A 141 -22.57 -5.46 6.19
#